data_AF-A0A957BIN6-F1
#
_entry.id   AF-A0A957BIN6-F1
#
_cell.length_a   1.000
_cell.length_b   1.000
_cell.length_c   1.000
_cell.angle_alpha   90.00
_cell.angle_beta   90.00
_cell.angle_gamma   90.00
#
_symmetry.space_group_name_H-M   'P 1'
#
loop_
_entity.id
_entity.type
_entity.pdbx_description
1 polymer ?
#
loop_
_entity_poly.entity_id
_entity_poly.type
_entity_poly.pdbx_seq_one_letter_code
_entity_poly.pdbx_strand_id
1 'polypeptide(L)'
;MKKLIFLLLTILLIVGTACSSGGETAVTNTASTNTDQAARLNDTYSDALPIMVQLAAGTLKLDQTDLAVDETLAAEILPLWQAAQSLSASDTAASVEVNAVLNQIQDAMSPEQIVAIADMALTADSLTELLESGAISFGRGLGQGPNSDSAADGGFTPPAGFGPGVGGGPGGGDFGGGGFGGPGAGGFGAGADLSEDDIATRQAEFASGEGFADIQNQAMVGAVIRLLQTKTGVEPELPQGGPQAGIGEAIMTAVAETLNLTAEELQTELTESGSVLAVVEAHGGDVTAVREAIIANLNALPNAADLDVEQIANDWLGQ
;
A
#
# COMPACT_ATOMS: atom_id res chain seq x y z
N MET A 1 -21.15 18.82 -46.93
CA MET A 1 -21.60 17.48 -47.38
C MET A 1 -20.71 16.84 -48.44
N LYS A 2 -20.20 17.55 -49.46
CA LYS A 2 -19.23 16.97 -50.44
C LYS A 2 -17.84 16.61 -49.86
N LYS A 3 -17.40 17.29 -48.80
CA LYS A 3 -16.14 16.97 -48.09
C LYS A 3 -16.26 15.79 -47.11
N LEU A 4 -17.47 15.50 -46.64
CA LEU A 4 -17.77 14.32 -45.81
C LEU A 4 -17.85 13.04 -46.65
N ILE A 5 -18.29 13.16 -47.91
CA ILE A 5 -18.30 12.04 -48.87
C ILE A 5 -16.88 11.62 -49.28
N PHE A 6 -15.93 12.56 -49.39
CA PHE A 6 -14.54 12.21 -49.70
C PHE A 6 -13.82 11.57 -48.51
N LEU A 7 -14.12 11.97 -47.27
CA LEU A 7 -13.50 11.40 -46.07
C LEU A 7 -14.03 9.99 -45.76
N LEU A 8 -15.29 9.70 -46.09
CA LEU A 8 -15.90 8.38 -45.91
C LEU A 8 -15.52 7.38 -47.03
N LEU A 9 -15.08 7.86 -48.20
CA LEU A 9 -14.57 7.01 -49.28
C LEU A 9 -13.12 6.53 -49.04
N THR A 10 -12.33 7.26 -48.25
CA THR A 10 -10.93 6.90 -47.93
C THR A 10 -10.81 5.90 -46.78
N ILE A 11 -11.77 5.87 -45.86
CA ILE A 11 -11.79 4.92 -44.73
C ILE A 11 -12.33 3.52 -45.15
N LEU A 12 -13.06 3.43 -46.27
CA LEU A 12 -13.61 2.16 -46.78
C LEU A 12 -12.61 1.33 -47.61
N LEU A 13 -11.38 1.80 -47.81
CA LEU A 13 -10.39 1.14 -48.68
C LEU A 13 -9.29 0.34 -47.94
N ILE A 14 -9.36 0.20 -46.61
CA ILE A 14 -8.32 -0.48 -45.81
C ILE A 14 -8.89 -1.73 -45.10
N VAL A 15 -9.85 -2.41 -45.74
CA VAL A 15 -10.28 -3.76 -45.33
C VAL A 15 -9.98 -4.73 -46.46
N GLY A 16 -8.87 -5.47 -46.33
CA GLY A 16 -8.71 -6.75 -47.01
C GLY A 16 -7.33 -7.01 -47.59
N THR A 17 -6.45 -7.69 -46.85
CA THR A 17 -5.59 -8.77 -47.37
C THR A 17 -4.83 -9.45 -46.23
N ALA A 18 -5.33 -10.60 -45.77
CA ALA A 18 -4.56 -11.80 -45.45
C ALA A 18 -5.50 -12.86 -44.82
N CYS A 19 -6.24 -13.55 -45.68
CA CYS A 19 -6.73 -14.88 -45.36
C CYS A 19 -5.72 -15.84 -46.01
N SER A 20 -4.87 -16.50 -45.23
CA SER A 20 -4.07 -17.64 -45.68
C SER A 20 -4.41 -18.86 -44.86
N SER A 21 -4.75 -19.91 -45.60
CA SER A 21 -5.24 -21.23 -45.23
C SER A 21 -4.27 -22.09 -44.40
N GLY A 22 -4.83 -22.80 -43.42
CA GLY A 22 -4.74 -24.25 -43.25
C GLY A 22 -3.37 -24.91 -43.12
N GLY A 23 -3.06 -25.39 -41.91
CA GLY A 23 -2.00 -26.36 -41.65
C GLY A 23 -1.90 -26.68 -40.16
N GLU A 24 -2.52 -27.76 -39.73
CA GLU A 24 -2.29 -28.36 -38.41
C GLU A 24 -0.86 -28.92 -38.41
N THR A 25 0.04 -28.28 -37.66
CA THR A 25 1.40 -28.77 -37.40
C THR A 25 1.78 -28.30 -36.01
N ALA A 26 2.16 -29.24 -35.16
CA ALA A 26 2.59 -29.01 -33.79
C ALA A 26 3.68 -27.92 -33.74
N VAL A 27 3.37 -26.79 -33.10
CA VAL A 27 4.35 -25.73 -32.87
C VAL A 27 5.10 -26.07 -31.59
N THR A 28 6.37 -26.41 -31.76
CA THR A 28 7.36 -26.39 -30.70
C THR A 28 7.63 -24.92 -30.40
N ASN A 29 7.32 -24.45 -29.18
CA ASN A 29 7.58 -23.08 -28.75
C ASN A 29 9.09 -22.81 -28.75
N THR A 30 9.58 -22.27 -29.85
CA THR A 30 10.83 -21.51 -29.89
C THR A 30 10.43 -20.05 -29.80
N ALA A 31 10.91 -19.37 -28.76
CA ALA A 31 10.68 -17.94 -28.53
C ALA A 31 11.04 -17.13 -29.78
N SER A 32 10.04 -16.64 -30.49
CA SER A 32 10.21 -15.57 -31.46
C SER A 32 10.30 -14.25 -30.71
N THR A 33 11.52 -13.75 -30.57
CA THR A 33 11.81 -12.38 -30.15
C THR A 33 11.32 -11.39 -31.22
N ASN A 34 10.13 -10.82 -30.99
CA ASN A 34 9.77 -9.52 -31.57
C ASN A 34 10.44 -8.45 -30.72
N THR A 35 11.61 -7.98 -31.16
CA THR A 35 12.53 -7.11 -30.40
C THR A 35 12.09 -5.63 -30.31
N ASP A 36 10.81 -5.31 -30.54
CA ASP A 36 10.29 -3.91 -30.52
C ASP A 36 9.06 -3.70 -29.63
N GLN A 37 8.60 -4.73 -28.91
CA GLN A 37 7.66 -4.55 -27.81
C GLN A 37 8.48 -4.60 -26.52
N ALA A 38 8.44 -3.51 -25.74
CA ALA A 38 8.97 -3.53 -24.38
C ALA A 38 8.41 -4.78 -23.66
N ALA A 39 9.27 -5.52 -22.97
CA ALA A 39 8.83 -6.65 -22.16
C ALA A 39 7.73 -6.13 -21.21
N ARG A 40 6.57 -6.77 -21.22
CA ARG A 40 5.45 -6.41 -20.34
C ARG A 40 5.12 -7.58 -19.44
N LEU A 41 4.65 -7.26 -18.24
CA LEU A 41 4.14 -8.26 -17.32
C LEU A 41 2.86 -8.88 -17.88
N ASN A 42 2.70 -10.15 -17.60
CA ASN A 42 1.53 -10.94 -17.97
C ASN A 42 1.32 -12.02 -16.91
N ASP A 43 0.15 -12.65 -16.93
CA ASP A 43 -0.29 -13.66 -15.99
C ASP A 43 -0.36 -15.06 -16.63
N THR A 44 0.45 -15.32 -17.67
CA THR A 44 0.34 -16.55 -18.48
C THR A 44 1.05 -17.77 -17.87
N TYR A 45 1.79 -17.62 -16.78
CA TYR A 45 2.43 -18.71 -16.06
C TYR A 45 1.53 -19.27 -14.95
N SER A 46 1.84 -20.50 -14.51
CA SER A 46 1.07 -21.16 -13.44
C SER A 46 1.13 -20.32 -12.16
N ASP A 47 -0.03 -20.11 -11.53
CA ASP A 47 -0.15 -19.43 -10.23
C ASP A 47 0.33 -17.96 -10.24
N ALA A 48 0.37 -17.35 -11.43
CA ALA A 48 0.72 -15.94 -11.59
C ALA A 48 -0.26 -15.04 -10.83
N LEU A 49 0.29 -14.07 -10.10
CA LEU A 49 -0.53 -13.01 -9.51
C LEU A 49 -1.14 -12.13 -10.60
N PRO A 50 -2.26 -11.42 -10.34
CA PRO A 50 -2.76 -10.39 -11.25
C PRO A 50 -1.69 -9.32 -11.54
N ILE A 51 -1.68 -8.74 -12.75
CA ILE A 51 -0.62 -7.79 -13.19
C ILE A 51 -0.41 -6.63 -12.20
N MET A 52 -1.47 -6.07 -11.63
CA MET A 52 -1.38 -5.01 -10.60
C MET A 52 -0.59 -5.46 -9.37
N VAL A 53 -0.85 -6.69 -8.93
CA VAL A 53 -0.25 -7.32 -7.76
C VAL A 53 1.21 -7.68 -8.05
N GLN A 54 1.51 -8.18 -9.27
CA GLN A 54 2.88 -8.40 -9.73
C GLN A 54 3.69 -7.08 -9.76
N LEU A 55 3.13 -6.01 -10.33
CA LEU A 55 3.77 -4.70 -10.36
C LEU A 55 4.07 -4.20 -8.95
N ALA A 56 3.10 -4.32 -8.05
CA ALA A 56 3.25 -3.80 -6.71
C ALA A 56 4.25 -4.61 -5.88
N ALA A 57 4.11 -5.93 -5.81
CA ALA A 57 5.06 -6.81 -5.13
C ALA A 57 6.47 -6.72 -5.74
N GLY A 58 6.56 -6.66 -7.07
CA GLY A 58 7.81 -6.48 -7.80
C GLY A 58 8.48 -5.15 -7.45
N THR A 59 7.74 -4.04 -7.45
CA THR A 59 8.27 -2.72 -7.08
C THR A 59 8.81 -2.71 -5.65
N LEU A 60 8.12 -3.35 -4.70
CA LEU A 60 8.59 -3.48 -3.31
C LEU A 60 9.87 -4.33 -3.22
N LYS A 61 9.95 -5.43 -3.97
CA LYS A 61 11.15 -6.29 -4.00
C LYS A 61 12.34 -5.63 -4.69
N LEU A 62 12.12 -4.82 -5.72
CA LEU A 62 13.18 -4.08 -6.41
C LEU A 62 13.90 -3.09 -5.50
N ASP A 63 13.23 -2.56 -4.47
CA ASP A 63 13.83 -1.60 -3.52
C ASP A 63 15.06 -2.16 -2.79
N GLN A 64 15.15 -3.48 -2.68
CA GLN A 64 16.29 -4.19 -2.07
C GLN A 64 17.40 -4.53 -3.08
N THR A 65 17.37 -3.96 -4.28
CA THR A 65 18.27 -4.28 -5.41
C THR A 65 18.85 -3.03 -6.05
N ASP A 66 19.82 -3.22 -6.95
CA ASP A 66 20.39 -2.14 -7.78
C ASP A 66 19.39 -1.56 -8.80
N LEU A 67 18.24 -2.21 -8.98
CA LEU A 67 17.15 -1.79 -9.86
C LEU A 67 16.01 -1.09 -9.09
N ALA A 68 16.26 -0.68 -7.86
CA ALA A 68 15.32 0.10 -7.07
C ALA A 68 14.79 1.30 -7.84
N VAL A 69 13.49 1.58 -7.68
CA VAL A 69 12.90 2.83 -8.19
C VAL A 69 13.65 3.98 -7.52
N ASP A 70 14.19 4.94 -8.29
CA ASP A 70 14.84 6.12 -7.74
C ASP A 70 13.83 7.25 -7.48
N GLU A 71 14.30 8.37 -6.92
CA GLU A 71 13.46 9.55 -6.64
C GLU A 71 12.78 10.10 -7.89
N THR A 72 13.47 10.13 -9.04
CA THR A 72 12.95 10.70 -10.29
C THR A 72 11.82 9.85 -10.84
N LEU A 73 12.04 8.54 -10.93
CA LEU A 73 11.02 7.60 -11.37
C LEU A 73 9.86 7.53 -10.36
N ALA A 74 10.15 7.60 -9.05
CA ALA A 74 9.10 7.62 -8.04
C ALA A 74 8.15 8.81 -8.19
N ALA A 75 8.68 10.01 -8.49
CA ALA A 75 7.88 11.20 -8.74
C ALA A 75 6.99 11.04 -9.98
N GLU A 76 7.45 10.30 -10.99
CA GLU A 76 6.70 10.02 -12.21
C GLU A 76 5.57 9.01 -12.00
N ILE A 77 5.82 7.91 -11.29
CA ILE A 77 4.85 6.81 -11.17
C ILE A 77 3.92 6.92 -9.96
N LEU A 78 4.25 7.72 -8.95
CA LEU A 78 3.39 7.96 -7.79
C LEU A 78 1.95 8.39 -8.16
N PRO A 79 1.73 9.42 -9.00
CA PRO A 79 0.38 9.83 -9.38
C PRO A 79 -0.36 8.74 -10.18
N LEU A 80 0.36 7.88 -10.90
CA LEU A 80 -0.23 6.76 -11.64
C LEU A 80 -0.72 5.66 -10.68
N TRP A 81 0.05 5.35 -9.63
CA TRP A 81 -0.37 4.40 -8.59
C TRP A 81 -1.58 4.91 -7.80
N GLN A 82 -1.63 6.21 -7.49
CA GLN A 82 -2.80 6.83 -6.86
C GLN A 82 -4.04 6.76 -7.77
N ALA A 83 -3.87 6.98 -9.08
CA ALA A 83 -4.94 6.81 -10.05
C ALA A 83 -5.42 5.36 -10.15
N ALA A 84 -4.49 4.39 -10.17
CA ALA A 84 -4.81 2.97 -10.18
C ALA A 84 -5.60 2.55 -8.92
N GLN A 85 -5.21 3.06 -7.74
CA GLN A 85 -5.93 2.82 -6.49
C GLN A 85 -7.37 3.37 -6.54
N SER A 86 -7.52 4.63 -6.96
CA SER A 86 -8.83 5.30 -7.05
C SER A 86 -9.77 4.61 -8.04
N LEU A 87 -9.25 4.23 -9.22
CA LEU A 87 -10.04 3.49 -10.21
C LEU A 87 -10.44 2.10 -9.71
N SER A 88 -9.55 1.39 -9.00
CA SER A 88 -9.85 0.06 -8.49
C SER A 88 -10.88 0.06 -7.36
N ALA A 89 -10.98 1.17 -6.62
CA ALA A 89 -11.99 1.36 -5.59
C ALA A 89 -13.34 1.86 -6.13
N SER A 90 -13.45 2.14 -7.44
CA SER A 90 -14.67 2.65 -8.07
C SER A 90 -15.48 1.53 -8.69
N ASP A 91 -16.74 1.40 -8.27
CA ASP A 91 -17.72 0.46 -8.84
C ASP A 91 -18.04 0.70 -10.32
N THR A 92 -17.65 1.87 -10.85
CA THR A 92 -17.98 2.30 -12.22
C THR A 92 -16.78 2.32 -13.16
N ALA A 93 -15.57 2.11 -12.64
CA ALA A 93 -14.36 2.10 -13.46
C ALA A 93 -14.36 0.88 -14.38
N ALA A 94 -14.06 1.10 -15.66
CA ALA A 94 -13.94 0.00 -16.59
C ALA A 94 -12.58 -0.69 -16.43
N SER A 95 -12.52 -2.02 -16.53
CA SER A 95 -11.24 -2.77 -16.45
C SER A 95 -10.20 -2.29 -17.47
N VAL A 96 -10.65 -1.72 -18.60
CA VAL A 96 -9.77 -1.11 -19.60
C VAL A 96 -9.04 0.13 -19.09
N GLU A 97 -9.66 0.92 -18.21
CA GLU A 97 -9.06 2.13 -17.63
C GLU A 97 -7.99 1.75 -16.61
N VAL A 98 -8.28 0.78 -15.74
CA VAL A 98 -7.29 0.23 -14.79
C VAL A 98 -6.09 -0.32 -15.56
N ASN A 99 -6.32 -1.16 -16.57
CA ASN A 99 -5.24 -1.71 -17.40
C ASN A 99 -4.45 -0.63 -18.15
N ALA A 100 -5.10 0.46 -18.59
CA ALA A 100 -4.41 1.57 -19.23
C ALA A 100 -3.45 2.27 -18.25
N VAL A 101 -3.84 2.45 -16.99
CA VAL A 101 -2.97 3.03 -15.96
C VAL A 101 -1.81 2.08 -15.62
N LEU A 102 -2.08 0.78 -15.44
CA LEU A 102 -1.01 -0.22 -15.20
C LEU A 102 0.00 -0.28 -16.35
N ASN A 103 -0.48 -0.06 -17.58
CA ASN A 103 0.37 0.05 -18.75
C ASN A 103 1.24 1.30 -18.72
N GLN A 104 0.70 2.45 -18.31
CA GLN A 104 1.48 3.68 -18.15
C GLN A 104 2.56 3.53 -17.07
N ILE A 105 2.27 2.84 -15.96
CA ILE A 105 3.27 2.53 -14.94
C ILE A 105 4.41 1.71 -15.55
N GLN A 106 4.08 0.65 -16.31
CA GLN A 106 5.10 -0.17 -16.99
C GLN A 106 5.93 0.60 -18.01
N ASP A 107 5.32 1.56 -18.71
CA ASP A 107 5.98 2.36 -19.73
C ASP A 107 6.95 3.41 -19.14
N ALA A 108 6.71 3.84 -17.89
CA ALA A 108 7.60 4.74 -17.15
C ALA A 108 8.80 4.01 -16.53
N MET A 109 8.63 2.75 -16.12
CA MET A 109 9.72 1.93 -15.58
C MET A 109 10.75 1.55 -16.66
N SER A 110 11.99 1.31 -16.26
CA SER A 110 13.00 0.84 -17.22
C SER A 110 12.68 -0.58 -17.70
N PRO A 111 13.06 -0.95 -18.94
CA PRO A 111 12.90 -2.32 -19.43
C PRO A 111 13.57 -3.36 -18.52
N GLU A 112 14.71 -3.04 -17.92
CA GLU A 112 15.43 -3.90 -16.98
C GLU A 112 14.62 -4.14 -15.71
N GLN A 113 13.93 -3.12 -15.18
CA GLN A 113 13.05 -3.27 -14.03
C GLN A 113 11.86 -4.18 -14.35
N ILE A 114 11.22 -4.02 -15.51
CA ILE A 114 10.09 -4.87 -15.90
C ILE A 114 10.52 -6.31 -16.13
N VAL A 115 11.66 -6.53 -16.77
CA VAL A 115 12.23 -7.88 -16.93
C VAL A 115 12.57 -8.48 -15.57
N ALA A 116 13.19 -7.73 -14.66
CA ALA A 116 13.51 -8.21 -13.32
C ALA A 116 12.24 -8.62 -12.55
N ILE A 117 11.15 -7.84 -12.63
CA ILE A 117 9.87 -8.20 -12.01
C ILE A 117 9.28 -9.46 -12.66
N ALA A 118 9.35 -9.58 -13.99
CA ALA A 118 8.88 -10.78 -14.68
C ALA A 118 9.65 -12.04 -14.24
N ASP A 119 10.97 -11.93 -14.12
CA ASP A 119 11.87 -13.01 -13.71
C ASP A 119 11.67 -13.44 -12.24
N MET A 120 11.08 -12.57 -11.40
CA MET A 120 10.69 -12.94 -10.02
C MET A 120 9.56 -13.99 -9.99
N ALA A 121 8.82 -14.17 -11.09
CA ALA A 121 7.72 -15.14 -11.21
C ALA A 121 6.80 -15.14 -9.98
N LEU A 122 6.25 -13.97 -9.66
CA LEU A 122 5.57 -13.70 -8.40
C LEU A 122 4.29 -14.53 -8.26
N THR A 123 4.17 -15.21 -7.12
CA THR A 123 3.03 -16.08 -6.76
C THR A 123 2.48 -15.71 -5.38
N ALA A 124 1.46 -16.43 -4.91
CA ALA A 124 0.95 -16.28 -3.55
C ALA A 124 2.04 -16.40 -2.47
N ASP A 125 3.04 -17.27 -2.67
CA ASP A 125 4.16 -17.43 -1.73
C ASP A 125 5.00 -16.15 -1.60
N SER A 126 5.15 -15.40 -2.70
CA SER A 126 5.84 -14.11 -2.70
C SER A 126 5.13 -13.06 -1.83
N LEU A 127 3.79 -13.15 -1.71
CA LEU A 127 3.01 -12.25 -0.87
C LEU A 127 3.18 -12.59 0.61
N THR A 128 3.28 -13.88 0.96
CA THR A 128 3.61 -14.32 2.31
C THR A 128 4.99 -13.82 2.72
N GLU A 129 5.99 -13.91 1.85
CA GLU A 129 7.33 -13.39 2.12
C GLU A 129 7.33 -11.87 2.38
N LEU A 130 6.58 -11.09 1.60
CA LEU A 130 6.45 -9.64 1.80
C LEU A 130 5.70 -9.26 3.08
N LEU A 131 4.79 -10.12 3.54
CA LEU A 131 4.14 -9.96 4.84
C LEU A 131 5.11 -10.26 5.98
N GLU A 132 5.92 -11.33 5.85
CA GLU A 132 6.93 -11.71 6.83
C GLU A 132 8.05 -10.67 6.94
N SER A 133 8.44 -10.04 5.82
CA SER A 133 9.44 -8.98 5.79
C SER A 133 8.93 -7.65 6.36
N GLY A 134 7.61 -7.54 6.61
CA GLY A 134 6.95 -6.30 7.04
C GLY A 134 6.81 -5.25 5.95
N ALA A 135 7.12 -5.57 4.69
CA ALA A 135 6.95 -4.66 3.55
C ALA A 135 5.46 -4.36 3.30
N ILE A 136 4.59 -5.33 3.62
CA ILE A 136 3.14 -5.18 3.60
C ILE A 136 2.63 -5.40 5.02
N SER A 137 1.92 -4.41 5.56
CA SER A 137 1.26 -4.51 6.88
C SER A 137 -0.24 -4.50 6.69
N PHE A 138 -0.89 -5.63 6.95
CA PHE A 138 -2.33 -5.70 7.10
C PHE A 138 -2.72 -5.30 8.51
N GLY A 139 -3.44 -4.18 8.68
CA GLY A 139 -4.09 -3.87 9.97
C GLY A 139 -3.22 -3.22 11.06
N ARG A 140 -2.23 -2.40 10.72
CA ARG A 140 -1.61 -1.43 11.67
C ARG A 140 -1.69 0.03 11.21
N GLY A 141 -2.00 0.29 9.93
CA GLY A 141 -1.90 1.63 9.32
C GLY A 141 -3.21 2.30 8.91
N LEU A 142 -4.37 1.69 9.14
CA LEU A 142 -5.69 2.30 8.87
C LEU A 142 -6.42 2.50 10.19
N GLY A 143 -6.04 3.53 10.95
CA GLY A 143 -6.84 4.04 12.07
C GLY A 143 -6.34 3.81 13.51
N GLN A 144 -5.08 3.39 13.73
CA GLN A 144 -4.56 3.28 15.09
C GLN A 144 -3.80 4.56 15.48
N GLY A 145 -4.47 5.43 16.25
CA GLY A 145 -3.81 6.56 16.93
C GLY A 145 -2.84 6.07 18.01
N PRO A 146 -1.90 6.92 18.47
CA PRO A 146 -0.77 6.51 19.31
C PRO A 146 -1.10 6.08 20.75
N ASN A 147 -2.38 6.09 21.17
CA ASN A 147 -2.79 5.71 22.54
C ASN A 147 -3.62 4.43 22.58
N SER A 148 -3.02 3.29 22.21
CA SER A 148 -3.53 1.99 22.65
C SER A 148 -2.45 1.23 23.41
N ASP A 149 -2.44 1.38 24.73
CA ASP A 149 -1.78 0.52 25.71
C ASP A 149 -2.43 -0.88 25.72
N SER A 150 -2.39 -1.56 24.58
CA SER A 150 -2.83 -2.94 24.43
C SER A 150 -1.87 -3.66 23.50
N ALA A 151 -0.60 -3.66 23.88
CA ALA A 151 0.37 -4.63 23.40
C ALA A 151 0.14 -5.96 24.12
N ALA A 152 -0.84 -6.73 23.65
CA ALA A 152 -0.83 -8.19 23.66
C ALA A 152 -2.03 -8.72 22.87
N ASP A 153 -1.76 -9.51 21.84
CA ASP A 153 -2.69 -10.51 21.32
C ASP A 153 -3.88 -10.00 20.47
N GLY A 154 -3.59 -9.32 19.36
CA GLY A 154 -4.58 -8.93 18.35
C GLY A 154 -4.10 -9.08 16.91
N GLY A 155 -3.03 -9.85 16.68
CA GLY A 155 -2.60 -10.17 15.32
C GLY A 155 -3.72 -10.91 14.60
N PHE A 156 -4.06 -10.48 13.38
CA PHE A 156 -4.88 -11.29 12.48
C PHE A 156 -4.16 -12.62 12.25
N THR A 157 -4.48 -13.64 13.05
CA THR A 157 -4.21 -15.02 12.72
C THR A 157 -5.23 -15.39 11.64
N PRO A 158 -4.81 -15.67 10.39
CA PRO A 158 -5.75 -16.16 9.39
C PRO A 158 -6.44 -17.41 9.94
N PRO A 159 -7.74 -17.62 9.65
CA PRO A 159 -8.47 -18.79 10.13
C PRO A 159 -7.70 -20.06 9.77
N ALA A 160 -7.60 -20.98 10.73
CA ALA A 160 -6.92 -22.26 10.54
C ALA A 160 -7.51 -23.00 9.33
N GLY A 161 -6.75 -23.03 8.24
CA GLY A 161 -7.21 -23.50 6.92
C GLY A 161 -6.38 -22.94 5.75
N PHE A 162 -5.63 -21.85 5.97
CA PHE A 162 -4.81 -21.19 4.94
C PHE A 162 -3.34 -21.65 4.92
N GLY A 163 -3.09 -22.95 5.13
CA GLY A 163 -1.79 -23.56 4.86
C GLY A 163 -1.73 -24.11 3.43
N PRO A 164 -0.60 -24.03 2.72
CA PRO A 164 -0.50 -24.53 1.36
C PRO A 164 -0.59 -26.05 1.36
N GLY A 165 -1.77 -26.53 0.95
CA GLY A 165 -2.04 -27.91 0.58
C GLY A 165 -2.64 -28.79 1.66
N VAL A 166 -3.98 -28.92 1.70
CA VAL A 166 -4.65 -30.23 1.74
C VAL A 166 -6.04 -30.09 1.10
N GLY A 167 -6.33 -31.00 0.17
CA GLY A 167 -7.57 -31.07 -0.60
C GLY A 167 -8.85 -31.27 0.22
N GLY A 168 -9.96 -31.04 -0.49
CA GLY A 168 -11.31 -31.03 0.06
C GLY A 168 -11.79 -32.33 0.71
N GLY A 169 -12.81 -32.17 1.54
CA GLY A 169 -13.65 -33.23 2.05
C GLY A 169 -14.95 -32.64 2.60
N PRO A 170 -16.13 -33.08 2.16
CA PRO A 170 -17.41 -32.64 2.69
C PRO A 170 -17.70 -33.38 4.00
N GLY A 171 -17.79 -32.65 5.12
CA GLY A 171 -18.08 -33.24 6.41
C GLY A 171 -18.63 -32.21 7.39
N GLY A 172 -19.94 -32.26 7.60
CA GLY A 172 -20.63 -31.41 8.57
C GLY A 172 -20.24 -31.71 10.02
N GLY A 173 -20.30 -30.67 10.84
CA GLY A 173 -20.14 -30.75 12.29
C GLY A 173 -20.27 -29.37 12.92
N ASP A 174 -21.47 -29.09 13.43
CA ASP A 174 -21.73 -28.38 14.69
C ASP A 174 -20.77 -27.22 15.06
N PHE A 175 -21.08 -25.99 14.63
CA PHE A 175 -20.64 -24.79 15.33
C PHE A 175 -21.84 -24.19 16.06
N GLY A 176 -22.01 -24.66 17.30
CA GLY A 176 -22.94 -24.10 18.27
C GLY A 176 -22.65 -22.62 18.54
N GLY A 177 -23.74 -21.86 18.69
CA GLY A 177 -23.74 -20.42 18.86
C GLY A 177 -22.84 -19.93 20.01
N GLY A 178 -22.01 -18.96 19.65
CA GLY A 178 -21.34 -18.02 20.55
C GLY A 178 -21.15 -16.73 19.76
N GLY A 179 -21.88 -15.69 20.13
CA GLY A 179 -21.88 -14.42 19.41
C GLY A 179 -20.50 -13.77 19.38
N PHE A 180 -20.02 -13.47 18.18
CA PHE A 180 -18.92 -12.52 17.97
C PHE A 180 -19.50 -11.11 17.98
N GLY A 181 -19.84 -10.63 19.17
CA GLY A 181 -20.06 -9.22 19.47
C GLY A 181 -18.83 -8.67 20.16
N GLY A 182 -17.84 -8.25 19.37
CA GLY A 182 -16.65 -7.54 19.85
C GLY A 182 -16.52 -6.23 19.07
N PRO A 183 -16.59 -5.05 19.71
CA PRO A 183 -16.43 -3.78 19.03
C PRO A 183 -14.93 -3.57 18.77
N GLY A 184 -14.47 -3.77 17.53
CA GLY A 184 -13.07 -3.49 17.21
C GLY A 184 -12.52 -4.29 16.04
N ALA A 185 -13.12 -4.17 14.86
CA ALA A 185 -12.45 -4.52 13.61
C ALA A 185 -13.04 -3.67 12.46
N GLY A 186 -12.24 -2.75 11.93
CA GLY A 186 -12.51 -2.03 10.68
C GLY A 186 -13.12 -0.64 10.84
N GLY A 187 -12.28 0.38 10.86
CA GLY A 187 -12.71 1.77 10.72
C GLY A 187 -13.13 2.07 9.28
N PHE A 188 -14.43 2.32 9.08
CA PHE A 188 -14.93 3.29 8.12
C PHE A 188 -16.06 4.07 8.80
N GLY A 189 -15.82 5.36 9.04
CA GLY A 189 -16.83 6.32 9.51
C GLY A 189 -17.32 6.10 10.95
N ALA A 190 -16.69 6.78 11.91
CA ALA A 190 -17.32 7.03 13.20
C ALA A 190 -18.63 7.81 12.96
N GLY A 191 -19.76 7.10 12.97
CA GLY A 191 -21.10 7.69 12.90
C GLY A 191 -22.08 7.10 11.88
N ALA A 192 -21.72 6.07 11.12
CA ALA A 192 -22.70 5.34 10.30
C ALA A 192 -23.19 4.10 11.07
N ASP A 193 -24.44 4.11 11.52
CA ASP A 193 -25.17 2.88 11.89
C ASP A 193 -25.17 1.97 10.65
N LEU A 194 -24.19 1.07 10.56
CA LEU A 194 -24.17 0.02 9.54
C LEU A 194 -25.38 -0.88 9.80
N SER A 195 -26.23 -1.06 8.78
CA SER A 195 -27.41 -1.91 8.92
C SER A 195 -26.99 -3.37 9.11
N GLU A 196 -27.85 -4.16 9.74
CA GLU A 196 -27.66 -5.61 9.89
C GLU A 196 -27.42 -6.30 8.54
N ASP A 197 -28.03 -5.76 7.47
CA ASP A 197 -27.86 -6.19 6.09
C ASP A 197 -26.46 -5.83 5.53
N ASP A 198 -25.86 -4.69 5.90
CA ASP A 198 -24.49 -4.31 5.49
C ASP A 198 -23.45 -5.20 6.15
N ILE A 199 -23.70 -5.62 7.40
CA ILE A 199 -22.83 -6.55 8.13
C ILE A 199 -22.94 -7.95 7.52
N ALA A 200 -24.16 -8.42 7.22
CA ALA A 200 -24.38 -9.71 6.60
C ALA A 200 -23.79 -9.81 5.20
N THR A 201 -23.89 -8.73 4.41
CA THR A 201 -23.29 -8.64 3.06
C THR A 201 -21.77 -8.71 3.14
N ARG A 202 -21.16 -7.89 4.00
CA ARG A 202 -19.72 -7.90 4.21
C ARG A 202 -19.22 -9.25 4.72
N GLN A 203 -19.95 -9.89 5.63
CA GLN A 203 -19.61 -11.22 6.13
C GLN A 203 -19.70 -12.30 5.04
N ALA A 204 -20.65 -12.16 4.09
CA ALA A 204 -20.75 -13.04 2.93
C ALA A 204 -19.59 -12.84 1.94
N GLU A 205 -19.15 -11.59 1.70
CA GLU A 205 -18.00 -11.25 0.85
C GLU A 205 -16.67 -11.74 1.45
N PHE A 206 -16.53 -11.66 2.79
CA PHE A 206 -15.40 -12.27 3.48
C PHE A 206 -15.43 -13.80 3.43
N ALA A 207 -16.62 -14.40 3.48
CA ALA A 207 -16.79 -15.85 3.36
C ALA A 207 -16.57 -16.36 1.91
N SER A 208 -16.77 -15.52 0.89
CA SER A 208 -16.48 -15.88 -0.51
C SER A 208 -14.99 -15.78 -0.87
N GLY A 209 -14.18 -15.13 -0.03
CA GLY A 209 -12.75 -14.91 -0.26
C GLY A 209 -12.44 -13.70 -1.15
N GLU A 210 -13.45 -13.10 -1.80
CA GLU A 210 -13.30 -11.90 -2.62
C GLU A 210 -12.93 -10.67 -1.77
N GLY A 211 -13.60 -10.48 -0.63
CA GLY A 211 -13.30 -9.34 0.25
C GLY A 211 -11.87 -9.35 0.81
N PHE A 212 -11.29 -10.54 0.98
CA PHE A 212 -9.89 -10.67 1.42
C PHE A 212 -8.90 -10.33 0.29
N ALA A 213 -9.18 -10.76 -0.93
CA ALA A 213 -8.36 -10.44 -2.10
C ALA A 213 -8.33 -8.92 -2.36
N ASP A 214 -9.46 -8.24 -2.20
CA ASP A 214 -9.53 -6.78 -2.37
C ASP A 214 -8.74 -6.03 -1.30
N ILE A 215 -8.82 -6.46 -0.04
CA ILE A 215 -8.00 -5.90 1.05
C ILE A 215 -6.51 -6.15 0.78
N GLN A 216 -6.17 -7.34 0.27
CA GLN A 216 -4.80 -7.68 -0.12
C GLN A 216 -4.26 -6.73 -1.18
N ASN A 217 -5.04 -6.51 -2.24
CA ASN A 217 -4.70 -5.61 -3.34
C ASN A 217 -4.53 -4.16 -2.84
N GLN A 218 -5.47 -3.68 -2.03
CA GLN A 218 -5.42 -2.33 -1.49
C GLN A 218 -4.20 -2.08 -0.59
N ALA A 219 -3.86 -3.03 0.29
CA ALA A 219 -2.72 -2.87 1.18
C ALA A 219 -1.39 -2.82 0.42
N MET A 220 -1.29 -3.60 -0.66
CA MET A 220 -0.09 -3.68 -1.47
C MET A 220 0.09 -2.45 -2.37
N VAL A 221 -0.98 -1.97 -3.00
CA VAL A 221 -0.96 -0.67 -3.70
C VAL A 221 -0.61 0.45 -2.71
N GLY A 222 -1.19 0.42 -1.51
CA GLY A 222 -0.88 1.38 -0.45
C GLY A 222 0.57 1.30 0.05
N ALA A 223 1.19 0.11 0.05
CA ALA A 223 2.60 -0.05 0.41
C ALA A 223 3.53 0.55 -0.65
N VAL A 224 3.22 0.36 -1.93
CA VAL A 224 3.95 1.00 -3.03
C VAL A 224 3.81 2.51 -2.97
N ILE A 225 2.60 3.04 -2.80
CA ILE A 225 2.38 4.49 -2.67
C ILE A 225 3.25 5.07 -1.53
N ARG A 226 3.28 4.41 -0.37
CA ARG A 226 4.13 4.82 0.76
C ARG A 226 5.62 4.78 0.40
N LEU A 227 6.09 3.72 -0.25
CA LEU A 227 7.48 3.62 -0.72
C LEU A 227 7.84 4.78 -1.65
N LEU A 228 6.98 5.07 -2.63
CA LEU A 228 7.22 6.14 -3.61
C LEU A 228 7.17 7.52 -2.98
N GLN A 229 6.25 7.76 -2.06
CA GLN A 229 6.21 8.97 -1.23
C GLN A 229 7.53 9.15 -0.46
N THR A 230 7.97 8.15 0.29
CA THR A 230 9.26 8.17 0.99
C THR A 230 10.44 8.51 0.05
N LYS A 231 10.47 7.96 -1.17
CA LYS A 231 11.53 8.24 -2.15
C LYS A 231 11.48 9.64 -2.77
N THR A 232 10.29 10.22 -2.89
CA THR A 232 10.11 11.55 -3.51
C THR A 232 10.33 12.70 -2.53
N GLY A 233 10.58 12.39 -1.25
CA GLY A 233 10.55 13.41 -0.20
C GLY A 233 9.18 14.05 -0.02
N VAL A 234 8.17 13.61 -0.77
CA VAL A 234 6.76 13.83 -0.45
C VAL A 234 6.51 12.89 0.70
N GLU A 235 6.72 13.36 1.94
CA GLU A 235 6.36 12.58 3.13
C GLU A 235 5.04 11.86 2.88
N PRO A 236 4.97 10.56 3.18
CA PRO A 236 3.74 9.82 2.97
C PRO A 236 2.63 10.63 3.60
N GLU A 237 1.64 11.00 2.79
CA GLU A 237 0.43 11.63 3.30
C GLU A 237 -0.28 10.60 4.18
N LEU A 238 0.25 10.38 5.38
CA LEU A 238 -0.58 10.31 6.56
C LEU A 238 -1.50 11.52 6.44
N PRO A 239 -2.82 11.32 6.54
CA PRO A 239 -3.82 12.28 6.08
C PRO A 239 -3.42 13.70 6.49
N GLN A 240 -2.91 14.50 5.53
CA GLN A 240 -2.43 15.88 5.72
C GLN A 240 -3.59 16.87 5.96
N GLY A 241 -4.67 16.40 6.57
CA GLY A 241 -5.77 17.21 7.06
C GLY A 241 -6.32 16.70 8.40
N GLY A 242 -5.67 15.70 9.01
CA GLY A 242 -5.97 15.32 10.38
C GLY A 242 -5.39 16.35 11.34
N PRO A 243 -6.03 16.60 12.50
CA PRO A 243 -5.52 17.55 13.49
C PRO A 243 -4.10 17.19 13.96
N GLN A 244 -3.60 15.97 13.73
CA GLN A 244 -2.33 15.48 14.26
C GLN A 244 -1.12 15.51 13.28
N ALA A 245 -1.30 16.06 12.07
CA ALA A 245 -0.20 16.15 11.10
C ALA A 245 0.97 17.02 11.63
N GLY A 246 2.20 16.61 11.38
CA GLY A 246 3.43 17.34 11.75
C GLY A 246 3.78 17.34 13.25
N ILE A 247 2.91 16.83 14.13
CA ILE A 247 3.13 16.81 15.60
C ILE A 247 4.39 16.01 15.95
N GLY A 248 4.49 14.77 15.47
CA GLY A 248 5.60 13.87 15.82
C GLY A 248 6.96 14.40 15.38
N GLU A 249 7.03 14.96 14.17
CA GLU A 249 8.25 15.59 13.64
C GLU A 249 8.64 16.84 14.44
N ALA A 250 7.66 17.73 14.72
CA ALA A 250 7.90 18.94 15.50
C ALA A 250 8.42 18.63 16.91
N ILE A 251 7.89 17.59 17.55
CA ILE A 251 8.33 17.16 18.87
C ILE A 251 9.74 16.54 18.80
N MET A 252 9.98 15.63 17.87
CA MET A 252 11.29 14.97 17.72
C MET A 252 12.39 15.99 17.40
N THR A 253 12.09 16.96 16.54
CA THR A 253 13.00 18.07 16.23
C THR A 253 13.30 18.91 17.47
N ALA A 254 12.28 19.27 18.25
CA ALA A 254 12.45 20.04 19.48
C ALA A 254 13.38 19.33 20.49
N VAL A 255 13.16 18.03 20.69
CA VAL A 255 13.94 17.22 21.63
C VAL A 255 15.38 17.07 21.13
N ALA A 256 15.57 16.76 19.84
CA ALA A 256 16.89 16.59 19.24
C ALA A 256 17.72 17.88 19.34
N GLU A 257 17.13 19.03 18.99
CA GLU A 257 17.80 20.33 19.07
C GLU A 257 18.15 20.71 20.52
N THR A 258 17.24 20.46 21.47
CA THR A 258 17.46 20.81 22.88
C THR A 258 18.55 19.95 23.51
N LEU A 259 18.64 18.68 23.14
CA LEU A 259 19.65 17.76 23.63
C LEU A 259 20.94 17.76 22.79
N ASN A 260 20.96 18.52 21.68
CA ASN A 260 22.06 18.54 20.71
C ASN A 260 22.40 17.13 20.20
N LEU A 261 21.35 16.35 19.90
CA LEU A 261 21.41 15.02 19.31
C LEU A 261 21.00 15.09 17.85
N THR A 262 21.51 14.17 17.03
CA THR A 262 20.93 13.92 15.71
C THR A 262 19.61 13.15 15.83
N ALA A 263 18.76 13.23 14.80
CA ALA A 263 17.50 12.48 14.77
C ALA A 263 17.71 10.95 14.88
N GLU A 264 18.80 10.43 14.30
CA GLU A 264 19.16 9.01 14.34
C GLU A 264 19.60 8.56 15.75
N GLU A 265 20.40 9.38 16.43
CA GLU A 265 20.80 9.13 17.83
C GLU A 265 19.59 9.16 18.76
N LEU A 266 18.72 10.17 18.61
CA LEU A 266 17.50 10.28 19.41
C LEU A 266 16.56 9.08 19.21
N GLN A 267 16.36 8.63 17.97
CA GLN A 267 15.55 7.44 17.69
C GLN A 267 16.15 6.16 18.28
N THR A 268 17.47 6.02 18.19
CA THR A 268 18.19 4.88 18.78
C THR A 268 17.97 4.85 20.29
N GLU A 269 18.17 5.97 20.97
CA GLU A 269 18.00 6.05 22.41
C GLU A 269 16.55 5.90 22.87
N LEU A 270 15.58 6.39 22.10
CA LEU A 270 14.16 6.16 22.39
C LEU A 270 13.78 4.68 22.26
N THR A 271 14.41 3.96 21.34
CA THR A 271 14.20 2.50 21.21
C THR A 271 14.77 1.74 22.41
N GLU A 272 15.88 2.22 22.98
CA GLU A 272 16.52 1.60 24.15
C GLU A 272 15.85 1.98 25.48
N SER A 273 15.47 3.24 25.64
CA SER A 273 14.93 3.79 26.90
C SER A 273 13.40 3.76 26.99
N GLY A 274 12.71 3.67 25.85
CA GLY A 274 11.26 3.63 25.74
C GLY A 274 10.54 4.93 26.10
N SER A 275 11.24 5.99 26.50
CA SER A 275 10.60 7.28 26.83
C SER A 275 11.54 8.47 26.66
N VAL A 276 10.98 9.60 26.26
CA VAL A 276 11.71 10.86 26.04
C VAL A 276 12.23 11.42 27.36
N LEU A 277 11.45 11.27 28.43
CA LEU A 277 11.88 11.66 29.76
C LEU A 277 13.19 10.96 30.16
N ALA A 278 13.28 9.64 29.90
CA ALA A 278 14.50 8.88 30.19
C ALA A 278 15.70 9.34 29.34
N VAL A 279 15.48 9.68 28.07
CA VAL A 279 16.53 10.25 27.20
C VAL A 279 16.98 11.63 27.72
N VAL A 280 16.04 12.51 28.06
CA VAL A 280 16.36 13.83 28.62
C VAL A 280 17.16 13.70 29.92
N GLU A 281 16.78 12.80 30.81
CA GLU A 281 17.53 12.52 32.05
C GLU A 281 18.91 11.93 31.78
N ALA A 282 19.04 11.02 30.82
CA ALA A 282 20.31 10.39 30.45
C ALA A 282 21.33 11.40 29.92
N HIS A 283 20.86 12.42 29.20
CA HIS A 283 21.69 13.52 28.68
C HIS A 283 21.85 14.70 29.64
N GLY A 284 21.28 14.60 30.85
CA GLY A 284 21.30 15.69 31.83
C GLY A 284 20.57 16.96 31.35
N GLY A 285 19.60 16.79 30.44
CA GLY A 285 18.79 17.87 29.89
C GLY A 285 17.77 18.40 30.90
N ASP A 286 17.36 19.65 30.71
CA ASP A 286 16.28 20.26 31.50
C ASP A 286 14.94 19.90 30.87
N VAL A 287 14.16 19.08 31.57
CA VAL A 287 12.80 18.66 31.16
C VAL A 287 11.89 19.87 30.90
N THR A 288 12.08 20.97 31.63
CA THR A 288 11.33 22.22 31.42
C THR A 288 11.71 22.88 30.11
N ALA A 289 13.01 22.94 29.80
CA ALA A 289 13.49 23.51 28.54
C ALA A 289 13.05 22.68 27.34
N VAL A 290 13.07 21.35 27.46
CA VAL A 290 12.57 20.44 26.42
C VAL A 290 11.07 20.63 26.21
N ARG A 291 10.29 20.76 27.28
CA ARG A 291 8.86 21.08 27.22
C ARG A 291 8.59 22.39 26.48
N GLU A 292 9.30 23.45 26.83
CA GLU A 292 9.16 24.76 26.18
C GLU A 292 9.52 24.70 24.69
N ALA A 293 10.57 23.96 24.33
CA ALA A 293 10.96 23.76 22.94
C ALA A 293 9.89 22.98 22.15
N ILE A 294 9.30 21.93 22.76
CA ILE A 294 8.20 21.18 22.16
C ILE A 294 7.00 22.09 21.89
N ILE A 295 6.58 22.87 22.88
CA ILE A 295 5.45 23.81 22.73
C ILE A 295 5.75 24.86 21.66
N ALA A 296 6.97 25.39 21.62
CA ALA A 296 7.36 26.36 20.60
C ALA A 296 7.25 25.79 19.18
N ASN A 297 7.74 24.57 18.97
CA ASN A 297 7.67 23.89 17.67
C ASN A 297 6.26 23.46 17.29
N LEU A 298 5.45 22.99 18.24
CA LEU A 298 4.04 22.68 17.99
C LEU A 298 3.23 23.93 17.62
N ASN A 299 3.53 25.08 18.22
CA ASN A 299 2.88 26.35 17.87
C ASN A 299 3.29 26.88 16.48
N ALA A 300 4.40 26.41 15.92
CA ALA A 300 4.81 26.77 14.56
C ALA A 300 4.06 25.98 13.48
N LEU A 301 3.31 24.94 13.85
CA LEU A 301 2.56 24.11 12.92
C LEU A 301 1.36 24.87 12.32
N PRO A 302 1.02 24.65 11.04
CA PRO A 302 -0.15 25.28 10.41
C PRO A 302 -1.49 24.97 11.10
N ASN A 303 -1.59 23.81 11.75
CA ASN A 303 -2.74 23.32 12.52
C ASN A 303 -2.67 23.64 14.02
N ALA A 304 -1.70 24.44 14.49
CA ALA A 304 -1.51 24.72 15.92
C ALA A 304 -2.77 25.24 16.64
N ALA A 305 -3.64 25.97 15.93
CA ALA A 305 -4.88 26.50 16.47
C ALA A 305 -5.90 25.41 16.91
N ASP A 306 -5.77 24.21 16.36
CA ASP A 306 -6.64 23.07 16.65
C ASP A 306 -5.99 22.08 17.64
N LEU A 307 -4.80 22.40 18.15
CA LEU A 307 -4.02 21.56 19.06
C LEU A 307 -4.10 22.05 20.50
N ASP A 308 -4.26 21.12 21.44
CA ASP A 308 -3.89 21.36 22.83
C ASP A 308 -2.39 21.12 23.00
N VAL A 309 -1.58 22.09 22.56
CA VAL A 309 -0.11 21.99 22.54
C VAL A 309 0.49 21.77 23.94
N GLU A 310 -0.17 22.27 24.98
CA GLU A 310 0.25 22.11 26.37
C GLU A 310 0.00 20.67 26.85
N GLN A 311 -1.19 20.12 26.55
CA GLN A 311 -1.50 18.73 26.86
C GLN A 311 -0.60 17.76 26.09
N ILE A 312 -0.40 18.00 24.79
CA ILE A 312 0.45 17.16 23.93
C ILE A 312 1.89 17.12 24.46
N ALA A 313 2.44 18.27 24.86
CA ALA A 313 3.79 18.34 25.43
C ALA A 313 3.90 17.59 26.77
N ASN A 314 2.86 17.65 27.62
CA ASN A 314 2.84 16.93 28.89
C ASN A 314 2.73 15.42 28.69
N ASP A 315 1.81 14.97 27.82
CA ASP A 315 1.60 13.56 27.50
C ASP A 315 2.90 12.92 26.97
N TRP A 316 3.65 13.64 26.13
CA TRP A 316 4.92 13.18 25.58
C TRP A 316 6.06 13.07 26.60
N LEU A 317 6.04 13.93 27.62
CA LEU A 317 7.02 13.90 28.71
C LEU A 317 6.57 13.03 29.90
N GLY A 318 5.38 12.42 29.82
CA GLY A 318 4.81 11.63 30.90
C GLY A 318 4.45 12.44 32.15
N GLN A 319 4.07 13.71 31.98
CA GLN A 319 3.74 14.67 33.06
C GLN A 319 2.24 14.85 33.27
#